data_AF-A0AAN9URW0-F1
#
_entry.id   AF-A0AAN9URW0-F1
#
_cell.length_a   1.000
_cell.length_b   1.000
_cell.length_c   1.000
_cell.angle_alpha   90.00
_cell.angle_beta   90.00
_cell.angle_gamma   90.00
#
_symmetry.space_group_name_H-M   'P 1'
#
loop_
_entity.id
_entity.type
_entity.pdbx_description
1 polymer ?
#
loop_
_entity_poly.entity_id
_entity_poly.type
_entity_poly.pdbx_seq_one_letter_code
_entity_poly.pdbx_strand_id
1 'polypeptide(L)'
;MSCGSSIAESRSLGCKYDILSNHWVPAPCMDEGSVEVYQADRSWFGYVDENRTQRIDSIEAMGNVEVYYTNMRDHIVHCAALWKKQFKAFFEERIYYDSLILDPQHTYHCADFLVDMTDKGPDFRKIPIKVEVGHAGCWVREGGCNHAKDYHEGDGVQKS
;
A
#
# COMPACT_ATOMS: atom_id res chain seq x y z
N MET A 1 4.18 -13.84 9.17
CA MET A 1 4.57 -12.64 9.94
C MET A 1 3.34 -11.77 10.03
N SER A 2 2.91 -11.39 11.23
CA SER A 2 1.68 -10.62 11.46
C SER A 2 1.85 -9.72 12.68
N CYS A 3 1.06 -8.66 12.75
CA CYS A 3 0.92 -7.86 13.96
C CYS A 3 -0.16 -8.44 14.87
N GLY A 4 -0.22 -7.91 16.09
CA GLY A 4 -1.18 -8.32 17.09
C GLY A 4 -2.58 -7.74 16.87
N SER A 5 -3.51 -8.18 17.69
CA SER A 5 -4.89 -7.70 17.75
C SER A 5 -5.06 -6.42 18.58
N SER A 6 -4.00 -6.00 19.28
CA SER A 6 -3.96 -4.74 20.04
C SER A 6 -2.70 -3.94 19.72
N ILE A 7 -2.71 -2.65 20.03
CA ILE A 7 -1.54 -1.77 19.92
C ILE A 7 -0.36 -2.31 20.75
N ALA A 8 -0.62 -2.76 21.98
CA ALA A 8 0.40 -3.30 22.88
C ALA A 8 1.06 -4.57 22.33
N GLU A 9 0.25 -5.49 21.77
CA GLU A 9 0.74 -6.72 21.14
C GLU A 9 1.51 -6.42 19.85
N SER A 10 1.02 -5.50 19.02
CA SER A 10 1.73 -5.08 17.80
C SER A 10 3.10 -4.47 18.11
N ARG A 11 3.19 -3.63 19.16
CA ARG A 11 4.46 -3.09 19.65
C ARG A 11 5.39 -4.19 20.16
N SER A 12 4.89 -5.17 20.93
CA SER A 12 5.72 -6.26 21.46
C SER A 12 6.25 -7.20 20.35
N LEU A 13 5.54 -7.30 19.23
CA LEU A 13 5.95 -8.03 18.03
C LEU A 13 6.86 -7.22 17.10
N GLY A 14 7.23 -5.99 17.46
CA GLY A 14 8.11 -5.15 16.65
C GLY A 14 7.47 -4.57 15.39
N CYS A 15 6.13 -4.49 15.35
CA CYS A 15 5.44 -3.80 14.28
C CYS A 15 5.66 -2.29 14.33
N LYS A 16 5.48 -1.64 13.17
CA LYS A 16 5.51 -0.19 13.01
C LYS A 16 4.13 0.31 12.59
N TYR A 17 3.74 1.47 13.10
CA TYR A 17 2.54 2.15 12.62
C TYR A 17 2.84 2.82 11.28
N ASP A 18 2.19 2.35 10.21
CA ASP A 18 2.26 2.94 8.88
C ASP A 18 1.06 3.87 8.71
N ILE A 19 1.32 5.18 8.73
CA ILE A 19 0.28 6.20 8.57
C ILE A 19 -0.34 6.22 7.17
N LEU A 20 0.34 5.71 6.14
CA LEU A 20 -0.29 5.60 4.83
C LEU A 20 -1.35 4.51 4.85
N SER A 21 -1.08 3.35 5.46
CA SER A 21 -2.08 2.28 5.58
C SER A 21 -3.07 2.50 6.72
N ASN A 22 -2.76 3.35 7.70
CA ASN A 22 -3.45 3.49 8.98
C ASN A 22 -3.43 2.19 9.82
N HIS A 23 -2.42 1.34 9.63
CA HIS A 23 -2.30 0.05 10.29
C HIS A 23 -0.94 -0.11 10.98
N TRP A 24 -0.92 -0.94 12.03
CA TRP A 24 0.32 -1.55 12.49
C TRP A 24 0.73 -2.65 11.50
N VAL A 25 1.89 -2.51 10.88
CA VAL A 25 2.43 -3.45 9.90
C VAL A 25 3.74 -4.07 10.41
N PRO A 26 4.06 -5.31 10.02
CA PRO A 26 5.35 -5.89 10.35
C PRO A 26 6.48 -5.00 9.80
N ALA A 27 7.55 -4.80 10.57
CA ALA A 27 8.62 -3.86 10.20
C ALA A 27 9.18 -4.04 8.76
N PRO A 28 9.34 -5.27 8.22
CA PRO A 28 9.79 -5.47 6.84
C PRO A 28 8.80 -5.00 5.75
N CYS A 29 7.52 -4.86 6.09
CA CYS A 29 6.48 -4.38 5.17
C CYS A 29 6.41 -2.83 5.10
N MET A 30 7.10 -2.12 6.01
CA MET A 30 7.12 -0.66 6.02
C MET A 30 7.76 -0.14 4.72
N ASP A 31 7.12 0.84 4.09
CA ASP A 31 7.63 1.51 2.89
C ASP A 31 7.72 3.02 3.11
N GLU A 32 8.79 3.45 3.79
CA GLU A 32 9.01 4.86 4.15
C GLU A 32 8.95 5.78 2.92
N GLY A 33 9.47 5.35 1.76
CA GLY A 33 9.40 6.16 0.55
C GLY A 33 7.98 6.39 0.02
N SER A 34 7.07 5.42 0.19
CA SER A 34 5.66 5.61 -0.15
C SER A 34 4.95 6.51 0.87
N VAL A 35 5.34 6.41 2.15
CA VAL A 35 4.85 7.32 3.20
C VAL A 35 5.29 8.76 2.93
N GLU A 36 6.53 9.00 2.55
CA GLU A 36 7.04 10.34 2.20
C GLU A 36 6.26 10.97 1.04
N VAL A 37 6.01 10.19 -0.03
CA VAL A 37 5.22 10.65 -1.18
C VAL A 37 3.78 10.98 -0.78
N TYR A 38 3.16 10.15 0.06
CA TYR A 38 1.84 10.41 0.63
C TYR A 38 1.81 11.70 1.46
N GLN A 39 2.81 11.89 2.32
CA GLN A 39 2.86 13.03 3.23
C GLN A 39 3.10 14.37 2.55
N ALA A 40 3.62 14.37 1.32
CA ALA A 40 3.85 15.58 0.54
C ALA A 40 2.58 16.42 0.30
N ASP A 41 1.39 15.80 0.28
CA ASP A 41 0.12 16.54 0.13
C ASP A 41 -0.27 17.34 1.39
N ARG A 42 0.30 16.97 2.55
CA ARG A 42 0.01 17.58 3.87
C ARG A 42 -1.47 17.50 4.30
N SER A 43 -2.23 16.53 3.78
CA SER A 43 -3.61 16.27 4.17
C SER A 43 -3.78 15.32 5.35
N TRP A 44 -2.75 14.55 5.70
CA TRP A 44 -2.77 13.35 6.55
C TRP A 44 -3.03 13.54 8.05
N PHE A 45 -3.39 14.74 8.49
CA PHE A 45 -3.51 15.02 9.91
C PHE A 45 -4.72 14.33 10.54
N GLY A 46 -4.49 13.60 11.64
CA GLY A 46 -5.53 13.03 12.48
C GLY A 46 -6.03 13.98 13.57
N TYR A 47 -7.29 13.80 13.96
CA TYR A 47 -8.02 14.59 14.94
C TYR A 47 -8.80 13.69 15.90
N VAL A 48 -8.94 14.13 17.15
CA VAL A 48 -9.67 13.38 18.19
C VAL A 48 -11.19 13.41 17.95
N ASP A 49 -11.69 14.47 17.33
CA ASP A 49 -13.12 14.73 17.14
C ASP A 49 -13.50 14.90 15.66
N GLU A 50 -14.77 14.58 15.34
CA GLU A 50 -15.33 14.67 13.99
C GLU A 50 -15.32 16.10 13.42
N ASN A 51 -15.50 17.10 14.28
CA ASN A 51 -15.41 18.51 13.90
C ASN A 51 -13.97 18.97 13.64
N ARG A 52 -12.97 18.10 13.86
CA ARG A 52 -11.54 18.33 13.63
C ARG A 52 -11.01 19.54 14.39
N THR A 53 -11.45 19.71 15.64
CA THR A 53 -11.05 20.84 16.49
C THR A 53 -9.78 20.55 17.29
N GLN A 54 -9.49 19.28 17.58
CA GLN A 54 -8.34 18.85 18.35
C GLN A 54 -7.46 17.93 17.51
N ARG A 55 -6.33 18.46 17.04
CA ARG A 55 -5.36 17.71 16.24
C ARG A 55 -4.54 16.77 17.13
N ILE A 56 -4.19 15.60 16.59
CA ILE A 56 -3.24 14.67 17.21
C ILE A 56 -1.81 15.09 16.82
N ASP A 57 -0.96 15.27 17.82
CA ASP A 57 0.31 16.00 17.66
C ASP A 57 1.40 15.25 16.90
N SER A 58 1.30 13.92 16.76
CA SER A 58 2.32 13.11 16.10
C SER A 58 1.78 11.83 15.46
N ILE A 59 2.55 11.27 14.55
CA ILE A 59 2.27 9.95 13.92
C ILE A 59 2.24 8.85 14.98
N GLU A 60 3.16 8.90 15.94
CA GLU A 60 3.17 7.95 17.04
C GLU A 60 1.89 8.05 17.88
N ALA A 61 1.43 9.26 18.17
CA ALA A 61 0.19 9.47 18.92
C ALA A 61 -1.04 8.96 18.14
N MET A 62 -1.07 9.11 16.81
CA MET A 62 -2.14 8.53 15.97
C MET A 62 -2.12 7.00 15.99
N GLY A 63 -0.94 6.37 16.01
CA GLY A 63 -0.81 4.92 16.16
C GLY A 63 -1.19 4.39 17.55
N ASN A 64 -1.36 5.28 18.53
CA ASN A 64 -1.67 4.96 19.92
C ASN A 64 -3.15 5.15 20.29
N VAL A 65 -4.00 5.49 19.32
CA VAL A 65 -5.45 5.59 19.51
C VAL A 65 -6.16 4.55 18.65
N GLU A 66 -7.29 4.03 19.14
CA GLU A 66 -8.09 3.05 18.40
C GLU A 66 -8.82 3.68 17.21
N VAL A 67 -9.21 4.96 17.33
CA VAL A 67 -9.95 5.70 16.29
C VAL A 67 -9.49 7.16 16.30
N TYR A 68 -9.37 7.75 15.12
CA TYR A 68 -9.25 9.20 14.93
C TYR A 68 -9.98 9.61 13.64
N TYR A 69 -10.25 10.91 13.52
CA TYR A 69 -10.87 11.52 12.35
C TYR A 69 -9.82 12.17 11.46
N THR A 70 -10.02 12.13 10.14
CA THR A 70 -9.21 12.88 9.16
C THR A 70 -10.14 13.69 8.26
N ASN A 71 -9.74 14.01 7.04
CA ASN A 71 -10.51 14.80 6.09
C ASN A 71 -10.64 14.09 4.73
N MET A 72 -11.61 14.52 3.92
CA MET A 72 -11.86 13.90 2.62
C MET A 72 -10.70 14.05 1.63
N ARG A 73 -9.88 15.11 1.72
CA ARG A 73 -8.69 15.24 0.86
C ARG A 73 -7.69 14.13 1.20
N ASP A 74 -7.51 13.83 2.47
CA ASP A 74 -6.66 12.73 2.91
C ASP A 74 -7.11 11.37 2.39
N HIS A 75 -8.41 11.07 2.45
CA HIS A 75 -8.94 9.80 1.93
C HIS A 75 -8.65 9.63 0.42
N ILE A 76 -8.81 10.70 -0.38
CA ILE A 76 -8.48 10.69 -1.82
C ILE A 76 -6.99 10.39 -2.02
N VAL A 77 -6.12 11.08 -1.28
CA VAL A 77 -4.67 10.94 -1.41
C VAL A 77 -4.21 9.55 -0.93
N HIS A 78 -4.79 9.03 0.15
CA HIS A 78 -4.57 7.68 0.67
C HIS A 78 -4.87 6.62 -0.39
N CYS A 79 -6.05 6.66 -1.02
CA CYS A 79 -6.43 5.70 -2.06
C CYS A 79 -5.44 5.73 -3.25
N ALA A 80 -5.09 6.93 -3.72
CA ALA A 80 -4.13 7.07 -4.82
C ALA A 80 -2.71 6.63 -4.44
N ALA A 81 -2.28 6.91 -3.20
CA ALA A 81 -0.96 6.54 -2.71
C ALA A 81 -0.82 5.04 -2.47
N LEU A 82 -1.84 4.36 -1.94
CA LEU A 82 -1.85 2.91 -1.78
C LEU A 82 -1.82 2.17 -3.13
N TRP A 83 -2.52 2.68 -4.15
CA TRP A 83 -2.42 2.09 -5.49
C TRP A 83 -1.01 2.21 -6.07
N LYS A 84 -0.35 3.36 -5.87
CA LYS A 84 1.07 3.55 -6.25
C LYS A 84 2.00 2.64 -5.45
N LYS A 85 1.79 2.51 -4.13
CA LYS A 85 2.54 1.59 -3.24
C LYS A 85 2.43 0.15 -3.74
N GLN A 86 1.23 -0.29 -4.11
CA GLN A 86 0.98 -1.63 -4.66
C GLN A 86 1.76 -1.86 -5.96
N PHE A 87 1.62 -0.97 -6.95
CA PHE A 87 2.36 -1.09 -8.21
C PHE A 87 3.87 -1.11 -7.98
N LYS A 88 4.40 -0.18 -7.17
CA LYS A 88 5.82 -0.10 -6.83
C LYS A 88 6.30 -1.42 -6.24
N ALA A 89 5.56 -1.97 -5.28
CA ALA A 89 5.96 -3.19 -4.60
C ALA A 89 6.05 -4.40 -5.56
N PHE A 90 5.12 -4.51 -6.52
CA PHE A 90 5.17 -5.56 -7.55
C PHE A 90 6.27 -5.32 -8.59
N PHE A 91 6.47 -4.08 -9.01
CA PHE A 91 7.51 -3.71 -9.96
C PHE A 91 8.92 -3.94 -9.41
N GLU A 92 9.13 -3.62 -8.13
CA GLU A 92 10.38 -3.86 -7.41
C GLU A 92 10.56 -5.32 -6.95
N GLU A 93 9.56 -6.18 -7.19
CA GLU A 93 9.54 -7.57 -6.72
C GLU A 93 9.85 -7.70 -5.22
N ARG A 94 9.25 -6.84 -4.39
CA ARG A 94 9.51 -6.86 -2.93
C ARG A 94 9.22 -8.26 -2.36
N ILE A 95 9.96 -8.64 -1.33
CA ILE A 95 9.73 -9.95 -0.66
C ILE A 95 8.58 -9.83 0.36
N TYR A 96 8.41 -8.65 0.95
CA TYR A 96 7.44 -8.39 2.01
C TYR A 96 6.46 -7.29 1.61
N TYR A 97 5.17 -7.56 1.84
CA TYR A 97 4.05 -6.68 1.57
C TYR A 97 3.12 -6.72 2.78
N ASP A 98 2.48 -5.61 3.13
CA ASP A 98 1.35 -5.65 4.05
C ASP A 98 0.13 -6.27 3.37
N SER A 99 -0.79 -6.81 4.17
CA SER A 99 -2.00 -7.45 3.65
C SER A 99 -3.00 -6.46 3.03
N LEU A 100 -2.89 -5.17 3.33
CA LEU A 100 -3.83 -4.15 2.88
C LEU A 100 -3.67 -3.90 1.37
N ILE A 101 -2.44 -3.82 0.86
CA ILE A 101 -2.17 -3.69 -0.58
C ILE A 101 -2.31 -5.02 -1.33
N LEU A 102 -2.48 -6.15 -0.65
CA LEU A 102 -2.75 -7.45 -1.27
C LEU A 102 -4.25 -7.77 -1.33
N ASP A 103 -5.08 -7.04 -0.59
CA ASP A 103 -6.52 -7.23 -0.61
C ASP A 103 -7.14 -6.60 -1.86
N PRO A 104 -7.73 -7.41 -2.76
CA PRO A 104 -8.40 -6.88 -3.95
C PRO A 104 -9.62 -6.03 -3.58
N GLN A 105 -10.33 -6.33 -2.48
CA GLN A 105 -11.50 -5.54 -2.08
C GLN A 105 -11.09 -4.12 -1.68
N HIS A 106 -10.01 -3.99 -0.91
CA HIS A 106 -9.47 -2.69 -0.57
C HIS A 106 -8.95 -1.92 -1.81
N THR A 107 -8.31 -2.63 -2.75
CA THR A 107 -7.84 -2.03 -4.01
C THR A 107 -9.00 -1.53 -4.87
N TYR A 108 -10.07 -2.31 -5.01
CA TYR A 108 -11.25 -1.93 -5.77
C TYR A 108 -11.99 -0.77 -5.10
N HIS A 109 -12.14 -0.80 -3.78
CA HIS A 109 -12.67 0.34 -3.03
C HIS A 109 -11.91 1.62 -3.33
N CYS A 110 -10.57 1.58 -3.30
CA CYS A 110 -9.75 2.75 -3.61
C CYS A 110 -9.98 3.27 -5.04
N ALA A 111 -10.02 2.36 -6.03
CA ALA A 111 -10.25 2.73 -7.42
C ALA A 111 -11.65 3.33 -7.65
N ASP A 112 -12.69 2.67 -7.15
CA ASP A 112 -14.07 3.11 -7.28
C ASP A 112 -14.30 4.43 -6.54
N PHE A 113 -13.77 4.57 -5.33
CA PHE A 113 -13.86 5.81 -4.56
C PHE A 113 -13.24 7.00 -5.32
N LEU A 114 -12.08 6.82 -5.97
CA LEU A 114 -11.47 7.88 -6.76
C LEU A 114 -12.34 8.29 -7.96
N VAL A 115 -13.05 7.35 -8.58
CA VAL A 115 -14.03 7.63 -9.63
C VAL A 115 -15.25 8.36 -9.06
N ASP A 116 -15.82 7.89 -7.96
CA ASP A 116 -16.98 8.51 -7.29
C ASP A 116 -16.70 9.96 -6.86
N MET A 117 -15.45 10.26 -6.51
CA MET A 117 -15.05 11.62 -6.17
C MET A 117 -15.15 12.59 -7.36
N THR A 118 -15.13 12.09 -8.60
CA THR A 118 -15.33 12.90 -9.80
C THR A 118 -16.78 13.35 -9.98
N ASP A 119 -17.75 12.59 -9.46
CA ASP A 119 -19.18 12.93 -9.51
C ASP A 119 -19.55 14.11 -8.60
N LYS A 120 -18.66 14.46 -7.65
CA LYS A 120 -18.80 15.65 -6.79
C LYS A 120 -18.31 16.94 -7.47
N GLY A 121 -17.69 16.82 -8.64
CA GLY A 121 -17.14 17.92 -9.43
C GLY A 121 -18.07 18.37 -10.56
N PRO A 122 -17.54 19.12 -11.55
CA PRO A 122 -18.25 19.36 -12.79
C PRO A 122 -18.49 18.04 -13.53
N ASP A 123 -19.46 18.05 -14.45
CA ASP A 123 -19.75 16.90 -15.30
C ASP A 123 -18.60 16.67 -16.32
N PHE A 124 -17.58 15.91 -15.90
CA PHE A 124 -16.36 15.66 -16.68
C PHE A 124 -16.63 14.95 -18.02
N ARG A 125 -17.78 14.30 -18.18
CA ARG A 125 -18.22 13.68 -19.46
C ARG A 125 -18.44 14.70 -20.57
N LYS A 126 -18.64 15.98 -20.22
CA LYS A 126 -18.87 17.08 -21.16
C LYS A 126 -17.60 17.84 -21.52
N ILE A 127 -16.46 17.51 -20.91
CA ILE A 127 -15.19 18.20 -21.13
C ILE A 127 -14.35 17.35 -22.09
N PRO A 128 -14.12 17.80 -23.34
CA PRO A 128 -13.37 16.99 -24.29
C PRO A 128 -11.89 16.94 -23.90
N ILE A 129 -11.30 15.76 -23.99
CA ILE A 129 -9.85 15.55 -23.89
C ILE A 129 -9.33 15.03 -25.23
N LYS A 130 -8.16 15.52 -25.66
CA LYS A 130 -7.49 14.98 -26.86
C LYS A 130 -6.87 13.64 -26.48
N VAL A 131 -7.19 12.60 -27.24
CA VAL A 131 -6.55 11.29 -27.12
C VAL A 131 -5.70 11.06 -28.36
N GLU A 132 -4.44 10.67 -28.15
CA GLU A 132 -3.57 10.20 -29.22
C GLU A 132 -3.54 8.67 -29.19
N VAL A 133 -3.80 8.05 -30.33
CA VAL A 133 -3.79 6.58 -30.43
C VAL A 133 -2.34 6.10 -30.36
N GLY A 134 -2.00 5.42 -29.28
CA GLY A 134 -0.69 4.81 -29.08
C GLY A 134 -0.64 3.34 -29.48
N HIS A 135 0.57 2.80 -29.64
CA HIS A 135 0.83 1.38 -29.85
C HIS A 135 1.60 0.83 -28.64
N ALA A 136 1.04 -0.15 -27.95
CA ALA A 136 1.65 -0.77 -26.77
C ALA A 136 2.29 -2.12 -27.11
N GLY A 137 3.38 -2.46 -26.42
CA GLY A 137 3.96 -3.81 -26.43
C GLY A 137 3.28 -4.74 -25.43
N CYS A 138 3.57 -6.03 -25.51
CA CYS A 138 3.16 -7.03 -24.53
C CYS A 138 4.34 -7.33 -23.59
N TRP A 139 4.18 -7.05 -22.30
CA TRP A 139 5.14 -7.50 -21.30
C TRP A 139 4.89 -8.98 -21.01
N VAL A 140 5.92 -9.80 -21.21
CA VAL A 140 5.89 -11.24 -20.91
C VAL A 140 6.90 -11.51 -19.81
N ARG A 141 6.43 -12.05 -18.69
CA ARG A 141 7.31 -12.52 -17.62
C ARG A 141 8.13 -13.70 -18.17
N GLU A 142 9.44 -13.54 -18.32
CA GLU A 142 10.31 -14.69 -18.56
C GLU A 142 10.26 -15.62 -17.34
N GLY A 143 10.25 -16.94 -17.57
CA GLY A 143 9.85 -17.96 -16.59
C GLY A 143 10.44 -17.78 -15.19
N GLY A 144 9.60 -17.98 -14.16
CA GLY A 144 9.99 -17.84 -12.76
C GLY A 144 11.12 -18.77 -12.32
N CYS A 145 11.80 -18.40 -11.23
CA CYS A 145 12.92 -19.15 -10.64
C CYS A 145 12.64 -20.66 -10.54
N ASN A 146 13.33 -21.45 -11.37
CA ASN A 146 13.40 -22.91 -11.24
C ASN A 146 14.16 -23.27 -9.96
N HIS A 147 13.47 -23.41 -8.83
CA HIS A 147 14.04 -23.95 -7.58
C HIS A 147 14.24 -25.48 -7.60
N ALA A 148 14.27 -26.11 -8.77
CA ALA A 148 14.30 -27.57 -8.89
C ALA A 148 15.24 -28.04 -9.98
N LYS A 149 16.54 -27.71 -9.91
CA LYS A 149 17.62 -28.47 -10.57
C LYS A 149 18.97 -28.31 -9.86
N ASP A 150 19.04 -28.73 -8.59
CA ASP A 150 20.30 -29.10 -7.94
C ASP A 150 20.08 -30.40 -7.14
N TYR A 151 19.72 -31.46 -7.84
CA TYR A 151 20.01 -32.82 -7.41
C TYR A 151 20.90 -33.43 -8.49
N HIS A 152 22.21 -33.22 -8.35
CA HIS A 152 23.18 -34.05 -9.06
C HIS A 152 23.28 -35.38 -8.33
N GLU A 153 22.57 -36.39 -8.86
CA GLU A 153 23.03 -37.78 -8.81
C GLU A 153 24.39 -37.82 -9.50
N GLY A 154 25.44 -37.94 -8.69
CA GLY A 154 26.79 -38.27 -9.15
C GLY A 154 26.99 -39.77 -9.06
N ASP A 155 26.61 -40.49 -10.13
CA ASP A 155 27.08 -41.85 -10.37
C ASP A 155 28.56 -41.84 -10.80
N GLY A 156 29.31 -42.78 -10.22
CA GLY A 156 30.66 -43.18 -10.64
C GLY A 156 31.50 -43.54 -9.42
N VAL A 157 32.04 -44.75 -9.23
CA VAL A 157 32.60 -45.69 -10.21
C VAL A 157 32.70 -47.08 -9.55
N GLN A 158 32.25 -48.13 -10.23
CA GLN A 158 32.73 -49.51 -10.02
C GLN A 158 34.11 -49.66 -10.68
N LYS A 159 35.13 -50.11 -9.94
CA LYS A 159 36.25 -50.90 -10.49
C LYS A 159 36.74 -51.94 -9.47
N SER A 160 36.70 -53.18 -9.95
CA SER A 160 37.46 -54.40 -9.62
C SER A 160 38.01 -54.60 -8.20
#